data_AF-D0L8S8-F1
#
_entry.id   AF-D0L8S8-F1
#
_cell.length_a   1.000
_cell.length_b   1.000
_cell.length_c   1.000
_cell.angle_alpha   90.00
_cell.angle_beta   90.00
_cell.angle_gamma   90.00
#
_symmetry.space_group_name_H-M   'P 1'
#
loop_
_entity.id
_entity.type
_entity.pdbx_description
1 polymer ?
#
loop_
_entity_poly.entity_id
_entity_poly.type
_entity_poly.pdbx_seq_one_letter_code
_entity_poly.pdbx_strand_id
1 'polypeptide(L)' 'MSAGDENAAVSDEKRPFLQIIRGNPSDEEIAVLTALIAGAAAGSGNTSPEPRNEWGRAIDRLRPQWGSPSSFTNLRY' A
#
# COMPACT_ATOMS: atom_id res chain seq x y z
N MET A 1 2.16 30.04 44.69
CA MET A 1 2.65 29.70 43.34
C MET A 1 3.38 28.37 43.43
N SER A 2 2.76 27.27 42.97
CA SER A 2 3.41 25.95 42.95
C SER A 2 3.84 25.66 41.53
N ALA A 3 5.06 25.15 41.40
CA ALA A 3 5.83 25.03 40.18
C ALA A 3 5.21 24.08 39.15
N GLY A 4 5.26 24.53 37.88
CA GLY A 4 5.46 23.73 36.67
C GLY A 4 4.84 22.35 36.58
N ASP A 5 3.57 22.30 36.22
CA ASP A 5 2.93 21.14 35.60
C ASP A 5 3.33 21.11 34.11
N GLU A 6 4.57 20.70 33.85
CA GLU A 6 5.17 20.68 32.50
C GLU A 6 5.63 19.27 32.13
N ASN A 7 4.80 18.24 32.34
CA ASN A 7 5.15 16.90 31.85
C ASN A 7 3.94 16.02 31.52
N ALA A 8 3.10 16.48 30.60
CA ALA A 8 2.04 15.66 30.02
C ALA A 8 1.71 16.06 28.58
N ALA A 9 2.74 16.09 27.71
CA ALA A 9 2.55 16.07 26.26
C ALA A 9 3.84 15.62 25.57
N VAL A 10 4.25 14.36 25.75
CA VAL A 10 5.17 13.70 24.82
C VAL A 10 4.36 13.49 23.53
N SER A 11 4.30 14.54 22.71
CA SER A 11 3.75 14.52 21.37
C SER A 11 4.56 13.53 20.55
N ASP A 12 3.99 12.37 20.23
CA ASP A 12 4.49 11.34 19.29
C ASP A 12 5.83 11.72 18.63
N GLU A 13 6.90 11.60 19.42
CA GLU A 13 8.18 12.23 19.12
C GLU A 13 8.72 11.51 17.88
N LYS A 14 8.64 12.20 16.74
CA LYS A 14 9.08 11.78 15.40
C LYS A 14 10.25 10.80 15.49
N ARG A 15 9.94 9.51 15.43
CA ARG A 15 10.98 8.50 15.23
C ARG A 15 11.70 8.84 13.92
N PRO A 16 13.04 8.78 13.89
CA PRO A 16 13.79 9.08 12.69
C PRO A 16 13.31 8.16 11.56
N PHE A 17 13.01 8.74 10.40
CA PHE A 17 12.56 7.98 9.22
C PHE A 17 13.63 6.96 8.77
N LEU A 18 14.91 7.27 8.99
CA LEU A 18 16.05 6.48 8.59
C LEU A 18 17.10 6.51 9.70
N GLN A 19 17.64 5.35 10.08
CA GLN A 19 18.69 5.22 11.09
C GLN A 19 19.92 4.52 10.52
N ILE A 20 21.09 5.13 10.70
CA ILE A 20 22.38 4.57 10.28
C ILE A 20 22.98 3.81 11.47
N ILE A 21 23.03 2.48 11.37
CA ILE A 21 23.49 1.61 12.47
C ILE A 21 25.02 1.52 12.53
N ARG A 22 25.71 1.71 11.40
CA ARG A 22 27.17 1.61 11.29
C ARG A 22 27.71 2.50 10.17
N GLY A 23 28.92 3.02 10.37
CA GLY A 23 29.61 3.90 9.43
C GLY A 23 29.39 5.38 9.75
N ASN A 24 30.26 6.24 9.24
CA ASN A 24 30.12 7.69 9.30
C ASN A 24 30.11 8.23 7.86
N PRO A 25 28.94 8.19 7.19
CA PRO A 25 28.86 8.63 5.81
C PRO A 25 29.19 10.10 5.68
N SER A 26 29.72 10.49 4.54
CA SER A 26 29.93 11.91 4.22
C SER A 26 28.59 12.60 3.90
N ASP A 27 28.59 13.94 3.95
CA ASP A 27 27.42 14.74 3.59
C ASP A 27 26.95 14.46 2.14
N GLU A 28 27.88 14.15 1.25
CA GLU A 28 27.58 13.75 -0.14
C GLU A 28 26.81 12.44 -0.20
N GLU A 29 27.21 11.44 0.59
CA GLU A 29 26.53 10.14 0.65
C GLU A 29 25.13 10.26 1.27
N ILE A 30 24.95 11.13 2.26
CA ILE A 30 23.63 11.44 2.84
C ILE A 30 22.72 12.08 1.79
N ALA A 31 23.24 13.01 0.98
CA ALA A 31 22.49 13.65 -0.09
C ALA A 31 22.03 12.63 -1.15
N VAL A 32 22.93 11.72 -1.55
CA VAL A 32 22.61 10.64 -2.49
C VAL A 32 21.52 9.72 -1.93
N LEU A 33 21.64 9.29 -0.68
CA LEU A 33 20.66 8.42 -0.03
C LEU A 33 19.28 9.09 0.07
N THR A 34 19.25 10.37 0.39
CA THR A 34 18.02 11.16 0.47
C THR A 34 17.36 11.30 -0.90
N ALA A 35 18.14 11.64 -1.94
CA ALA A 35 17.65 11.76 -3.30
C ALA A 35 17.10 10.43 -3.84
N LEU A 36 17.78 9.32 -3.55
CA LEU A 36 17.34 7.98 -3.93
C LEU A 36 15.99 7.63 -3.30
N ILE A 37 15.83 7.85 -1.99
CA ILE A 37 14.59 7.58 -1.27
C ILE A 37 13.45 8.46 -1.82
N ALA A 38 13.71 9.75 -2.03
CA ALA A 38 12.72 10.67 -2.61
C ALA A 38 12.31 10.24 -4.03
N GLY A 39 13.27 9.82 -4.86
CA GLY A 39 13.01 9.31 -6.20
C GLY A 39 12.20 8.01 -6.20
N ALA A 40 12.52 7.07 -5.31
CA ALA A 40 11.76 5.84 -5.15
C ALA A 40 10.31 6.11 -4.70
N ALA A 41 10.10 7.06 -3.78
CA ALA A 41 8.77 7.48 -3.35
C ALA A 41 7.98 8.15 -4.49
N ALA A 42 8.64 8.95 -5.33
CA ALA A 42 8.01 9.63 -6.46
C ALA A 42 7.50 8.68 -7.55
N GLY A 43 8.08 7.47 -7.67
CA GLY A 43 7.63 6.42 -8.60
C GLY A 43 6.40 5.63 -8.12
N SER A 44 5.96 5.82 -6.87
CA SER A 44 4.78 5.17 -6.32
C SER A 44 3.50 5.86 -6.80
N GLY A 45 3.12 5.68 -8.06
CA GLY A 45 1.79 6.08 -8.49
C GLY A 45 1.55 6.12 -9.98
N ASN A 46 1.41 4.96 -10.62
CA ASN A 46 0.27 4.85 -11.51
C ASN A 46 -0.97 4.73 -10.61
N THR A 47 -1.51 5.87 -10.20
CA THR A 47 -2.84 5.98 -9.58
C THR A 47 -3.94 5.86 -10.64
N SER A 48 -3.59 5.42 -11.85
CA SER A 48 -4.58 5.02 -12.84
C SER A 48 -5.47 3.97 -12.16
N PRO A 49 -6.80 4.12 -12.23
CA PRO A 49 -7.70 3.12 -11.69
C PRO A 49 -7.29 1.76 -12.22
N GLU A 50 -6.84 0.87 -11.34
CA GLU A 50 -6.58 -0.51 -11.73
C GLU A 50 -7.91 -1.08 -12.25
N PRO A 51 -7.92 -1.82 -13.37
CA PRO A 51 -9.12 -2.50 -13.80
C PRO A 51 -9.68 -3.30 -12.64
N ARG A 52 -10.97 -3.13 -12.37
CA ARG A 52 -11.62 -3.80 -11.24
C ARG A 52 -11.32 -5.30 -11.32
N ASN A 53 -10.73 -5.86 -10.27
CA ASN A 53 -10.52 -7.30 -10.19
C ASN A 53 -11.89 -7.99 -10.12
N GLU A 54 -12.24 -8.69 -11.21
CA GLU A 54 -13.51 -9.42 -11.31
C GLU A 54 -13.37 -10.90 -10.96
N TRP A 55 -12.20 -11.36 -10.48
CA TRP A 55 -12.01 -12.77 -10.13
C TRP A 55 -12.70 -13.11 -8.82
N GLY A 56 -13.40 -14.24 -8.80
CA GLY A 56 -13.96 -14.82 -7.58
C GLY A 56 -15.15 -14.05 -6.99
N ARG A 57 -15.90 -13.29 -7.79
CA ARG A 57 -17.09 -12.58 -7.27
C ARG A 57 -18.12 -13.59 -6.83
N ALA A 58 -18.82 -13.31 -5.73
CA ALA A 58 -19.88 -14.20 -5.22
C ALA A 58 -20.98 -14.46 -6.27
N ILE A 59 -21.26 -13.48 -7.15
CA ILE A 59 -22.23 -13.61 -8.24
C ILE A 59 -21.78 -14.61 -9.31
N ASP A 60 -20.47 -14.85 -9.48
CA ASP A 60 -19.97 -15.81 -10.47
C ASP A 60 -20.33 -17.25 -10.10
N ARG A 61 -20.59 -17.53 -8.81
CA ARG A 61 -21.14 -18.83 -8.36
C ARG A 61 -22.59 -19.06 -8.78
N LEU A 62 -23.32 -18.00 -9.12
CA LEU A 62 -24.73 -18.05 -9.49
C LEU A 62 -24.92 -18.07 -11.01
N ARG A 63 -23.85 -17.93 -11.79
CA ARG A 63 -23.94 -17.96 -13.25
C ARG A 63 -24.26 -19.40 -13.68
N PRO A 64 -25.28 -19.62 -14.51
CA PRO A 64 -25.53 -20.94 -15.06
C PRO A 64 -24.28 -21.39 -15.83
N GLN A 65 -23.66 -22.47 -15.37
CA GLN A 65 -22.56 -23.11 -16.09
C GLN A 65 -23.11 -23.73 -17.37
N TRP A 66 -23.11 -22.94 -18.44
CA TRP A 66 -23.41 -23.39 -19.78
C TRP A 66 -22.38 -24.46 -20.16
N GLY A 67 -22.83 -25.64 -20.59
CA GLY A 67 -21.95 -26.76 -20.92
C GLY A 67 -21.59 -27.66 -19.74
N SER A 68 -22.29 -27.58 -18.59
CA SER A 68 -22.23 -28.65 -17.60
C SER A 68 -22.80 -29.95 -18.20
N PRO A 69 -22.26 -31.13 -17.86
CA PRO A 69 -22.76 -32.41 -18.39
C PRO A 69 -24.24 -32.67 -18.11
N SER A 70 -24.82 -31.99 -17.11
CA SER A 70 -26.23 -32.06 -16.73
C SER A 70 -27.11 -30.94 -17.30
N SER A 71 -26.55 -30.00 -18.08
CA SER A 71 -27.35 -28.94 -18.71
C SER A 71 -27.93 -29.39 -20.06
N PHE A 72 -29.26 -29.39 -20.17
CA PHE A 72 -29.96 -29.60 -21.44
C PHE A 72 -30.48 -28.26 -21.97
N THR A 73 -29.99 -27.83 -23.14
CA THR A 73 -30.56 -26.67 -23.82
C THR A 73 -31.89 -27.07 -24.44
N ASN A 74 -32.99 -26.52 -23.94
CA ASN A 74 -34.30 -26.61 -24.59
C ASN A 74 -34.30 -25.73 -25.84
N LEU A 75 -33.67 -26.20 -26.91
CA LEU A 75 -33.80 -25.60 -28.24
C LEU A 75 -35.20 -25.94 -28.76
N ARG A 76 -36.09 -24.94 -28.75
CA ARG A 76 -37.35 -24.97 -29.50
C ARG A 76 -37.06 -24.33 -30.86
N TYR A 77 -37.28 -25.07 -31.95
CA TYR A 77 -37.32 -24.55 -33.32
C TYR A 77 -38.65 -23.82 -33.56
#